data_AF-A0A356I766-F1
#
_entry.id   AF-A0A356I766-F1
#
_cell.length_a   1.000
_cell.length_b   1.000
_cell.length_c   1.000
_cell.angle_alpha   90.00
_cell.angle_beta   90.00
_cell.angle_gamma   90.00
#
_symmetry.space_group_name_H-M   'P 1'
#
loop_
_entity.id
_entity.type
_entity.pdbx_description
1 polymer ?
#
loop_
_entity_poly.entity_id
_entity_poly.type
_entity_poly.pdbx_seq_one_letter_code
_entity_poly.pdbx_strand_id
1 'polypeptide(L)'
;MNIKNKYAATFLALLAFTPMYCLAGEGPSQELYWLNNIWMMVATFLVFIMHLGFAMLETGLTRSKNTVNILFKNTGIIAIGLLTYAFVGFGLMYPGDFNGIFGYCAAALPLNEMFATDAGIGYADGCYSLWTDFLFQG
;
A
#
# COMPACT_ATOMS: atom_id res chain seq x y z
N MET A 1 -25.84 -32.10 -31.06
CA MET A 1 -24.85 -31.86 -29.99
C MET A 1 -25.49 -30.92 -28.97
N ASN A 2 -25.81 -31.43 -27.78
CA ASN A 2 -26.80 -30.87 -26.86
C ASN A 2 -26.41 -29.53 -26.25
N ILE A 3 -27.36 -28.60 -26.24
CA ILE A 3 -27.28 -27.22 -25.76
C ILE A 3 -26.75 -27.12 -24.31
N LYS A 4 -27.05 -28.12 -23.46
CA LYS A 4 -26.56 -28.20 -22.07
C LYS A 4 -25.03 -28.31 -21.96
N ASN A 5 -24.35 -28.97 -22.91
CA ASN A 5 -22.89 -29.06 -22.91
C ASN A 5 -22.21 -27.75 -23.33
N LYS A 6 -22.89 -26.89 -24.08
CA LYS A 6 -22.35 -25.58 -24.48
C LYS A 6 -22.30 -24.64 -23.28
N TYR A 7 -23.35 -24.61 -22.45
CA TYR A 7 -23.39 -23.80 -21.23
C TYR A 7 -22.43 -24.31 -20.15
N ALA A 8 -22.28 -25.63 -20.01
CA ALA A 8 -21.30 -26.23 -19.10
C ALA A 8 -19.85 -25.88 -19.52
N ALA A 9 -19.54 -25.93 -20.83
CA ALA A 9 -18.23 -25.55 -21.35
C ALA A 9 -17.95 -24.04 -21.21
N THR A 10 -18.95 -23.17 -21.42
CA THR A 10 -18.77 -21.73 -21.21
C THR A 10 -18.69 -21.35 -19.73
N PHE A 11 -19.33 -22.08 -18.82
CA PHE A 11 -19.21 -21.86 -17.38
C PHE A 11 -17.85 -22.32 -16.83
N LEU A 12 -17.32 -23.43 -17.36
CA LEU A 12 -15.97 -23.93 -17.06
C LEU A 12 -14.88 -23.01 -17.65
N ALA A 13 -15.12 -22.42 -18.82
CA ALA A 13 -14.23 -21.42 -19.41
C ALA A 13 -14.25 -20.08 -18.65
N LEU A 14 -15.39 -19.72 -18.02
CA LEU A 14 -15.49 -18.53 -17.16
C LEU A 14 -14.67 -18.70 -15.87
N LEU A 15 -14.63 -19.92 -15.31
CA LEU A 15 -13.75 -20.28 -14.18
C LEU A 15 -12.25 -20.31 -14.55
N ALA A 16 -11.92 -20.47 -15.83
CA ALA A 16 -10.54 -20.41 -16.32
C ALA A 16 -10.08 -18.99 -16.66
N PHE A 17 -11.01 -18.03 -16.75
CA PHE A 17 -10.72 -16.62 -17.08
C PHE A 17 -10.81 -15.68 -15.86
N THR A 18 -11.23 -16.18 -14.69
CA THR A 18 -11.01 -15.45 -13.45
C THR A 18 -9.51 -15.27 -13.24
N PRO A 19 -9.02 -14.05 -13.04
CA PRO A 19 -7.59 -13.82 -12.91
C PRO A 19 -7.07 -14.68 -11.75
N MET A 20 -6.16 -15.60 -12.06
CA MET A 20 -5.24 -16.17 -11.07
C MET A 20 -5.92 -16.79 -9.83
N TYR A 21 -6.69 -17.88 -9.99
CA TYR A 21 -6.77 -18.86 -8.90
C TYR A 21 -5.69 -19.91 -9.11
N CYS A 22 -4.59 -19.65 -8.40
CA CYS A 22 -3.52 -20.57 -8.06
C CYS A 22 -4.07 -21.97 -7.71
N LEU A 23 -3.45 -23.01 -8.27
CA LEU A 23 -3.54 -24.37 -7.76
C LEU A 23 -3.05 -24.34 -6.30
N ALA A 24 -3.95 -24.59 -5.35
CA ALA A 24 -3.66 -24.59 -3.91
C ALA A 24 -2.40 -25.41 -3.59
N GLY A 25 -1.26 -24.73 -3.37
CA GLY A 25 0.00 -25.40 -3.01
C GLY A 25 1.30 -24.65 -3.31
N GLU A 26 1.31 -23.60 -4.14
CA GLU A 26 2.49 -22.76 -4.34
C GLU A 26 2.15 -21.34 -3.91
N GLY A 27 2.80 -20.83 -2.86
CA GLY A 27 2.77 -19.40 -2.55
C GLY A 27 3.19 -18.58 -3.77
N PRO A 28 2.91 -17.27 -3.82
CA PRO A 28 3.28 -16.42 -4.96
C PRO A 28 4.71 -16.73 -5.39
N SER A 29 4.87 -17.16 -6.65
CA SER A 29 6.17 -17.42 -7.23
C SER A 29 7.03 -16.17 -7.07
N GLN A 30 8.34 -16.34 -6.88
CA GLN A 30 9.26 -15.22 -6.63
C GLN A 30 9.10 -14.10 -7.67
N GLU A 31 8.70 -14.43 -8.90
CA GLU A 31 8.42 -13.47 -9.96
C GLU A 31 7.22 -12.54 -9.66
N LEU A 32 6.14 -13.05 -9.06
CA LEU A 32 4.98 -12.26 -8.67
C LEU A 32 5.31 -11.32 -7.51
N TYR A 33 6.18 -11.73 -6.57
CA TYR A 33 6.66 -10.86 -5.49
C TYR A 33 7.35 -9.61 -6.06
N TRP A 34 8.26 -9.77 -7.03
CA TRP A 34 8.96 -8.63 -7.62
C TRP A 34 8.03 -7.72 -8.42
N LEU A 35 7.13 -8.30 -9.21
CA LEU A 35 6.10 -7.55 -9.95
C LEU A 35 5.27 -6.69 -9.00
N ASN A 36 4.69 -7.31 -7.97
CA ASN A 36 3.82 -6.63 -7.03
C ASN A 36 4.55 -5.50 -6.30
N ASN A 37 5.79 -5.73 -5.85
CA ASN A 37 6.59 -4.67 -5.22
C ASN A 37 6.83 -3.50 -6.18
N ILE A 38 7.20 -3.75 -7.44
CA ILE A 38 7.41 -2.69 -8.44
C ILE A 38 6.09 -1.94 -8.68
N TRP A 39 4.98 -2.65 -8.82
CA TRP A 39 3.67 -2.04 -9.00
C TRP A 39 3.30 -1.13 -7.82
N MET A 40 3.53 -1.57 -6.59
CA MET A 40 3.30 -0.78 -5.38
C MET A 40 4.18 0.48 -5.36
N MET A 41 5.44 0.41 -5.78
CA MET A 41 6.31 1.59 -5.91
C MET A 41 5.80 2.58 -6.96
N VAL A 42 5.32 2.09 -8.10
CA VAL A 42 4.70 2.94 -9.14
C VAL A 42 3.42 3.58 -8.61
N ALA A 43 2.56 2.80 -7.97
CA ALA A 43 1.32 3.30 -7.39
C ALA A 43 1.59 4.36 -6.31
N THR A 44 2.63 4.16 -5.48
CA THR A 44 3.03 5.14 -4.47
C THR A 44 3.45 6.47 -5.12
N PHE A 45 4.25 6.42 -6.19
CA PHE A 45 4.64 7.62 -6.91
C PHE A 45 3.43 8.41 -7.46
N LEU A 46 2.40 7.70 -7.94
CA LEU A 46 1.16 8.33 -8.40
C LEU A 46 0.40 9.03 -7.26
N VAL A 47 0.41 8.48 -6.05
CA VAL A 47 -0.21 9.10 -4.86
C VAL A 47 0.56 10.35 -4.41
N PHE A 48 1.90 10.33 -4.46
CA PHE A 48 2.72 11.51 -4.17
C PHE A 48 2.41 12.68 -5.11
N ILE A 49 2.11 12.41 -6.39
CA ILE A 49 1.71 13.45 -7.35
C ILE A 49 0.41 14.15 -6.94
N MET A 50 -0.51 13.50 -6.21
CA MET A 50 -1.74 14.15 -5.76
C MET A 50 -1.48 15.31 -4.79
N HIS A 51 -0.53 15.13 -3.89
CA HIS A 51 -0.18 16.17 -2.91
C HIS A 51 0.45 17.39 -3.62
N LEU A 52 1.34 17.14 -4.58
CA LEU A 52 1.92 18.17 -5.44
C LEU A 52 0.85 18.85 -6.32
N GLY A 53 -0.13 18.09 -6.83
CA GLY A 53 -1.26 18.61 -7.59
C GLY A 53 -2.13 19.58 -6.78
N PHE A 54 -2.48 19.22 -5.55
CA PHE A 54 -3.19 20.13 -4.64
C PHE A 54 -2.36 21.36 -4.29
N ALA A 55 -1.05 21.21 -4.07
CA ALA A 55 -0.15 22.33 -3.85
C ALA A 55 -0.23 23.36 -4.99
N MET A 56 -0.19 22.89 -6.24
CA MET A 56 -0.28 23.75 -7.43
C MET A 56 -1.63 24.44 -7.55
N LEU A 57 -2.74 23.76 -7.22
CA LEU A 57 -4.08 24.35 -7.26
C LEU A 57 -4.28 25.40 -6.15
N GLU A 58 -3.86 25.12 -4.92
CA GLU A 58 -3.98 26.06 -3.80
C GLU A 58 -3.10 27.31 -3.99
N THR A 59 -1.91 27.13 -4.55
CA THR A 59 -0.98 28.24 -4.83
C THR A 59 -1.39 29.05 -6.06
N GLY A 60 -2.05 28.42 -7.04
CA GLY A 60 -2.58 29.08 -8.25
C GLY A 60 -3.86 29.88 -8.02
N LEU A 61 -4.70 29.49 -7.05
CA LEU A 61 -5.95 30.20 -6.71
C LEU A 61 -5.77 31.29 -5.64
N THR A 62 -4.57 31.46 -5.11
CA THR A 62 -4.29 32.41 -4.02
C THR A 62 -3.44 33.58 -4.48
N ARG A 63 -3.50 34.69 -3.73
CA ARG A 63 -2.74 35.91 -4.05
C ARG A 63 -1.23 35.63 -3.99
N SER A 64 -0.50 36.12 -4.99
CA SER A 64 0.96 35.93 -5.14
C SER A 64 1.78 36.22 -3.88
N LYS A 65 1.35 37.22 -3.08
CA LYS A 65 2.02 37.60 -1.84
C LYS A 65 1.99 36.53 -0.74
N ASN A 66 1.08 35.54 -0.81
CA ASN A 66 0.92 34.48 0.18
C ASN A 66 1.31 33.09 -0.37
N THR A 67 1.62 32.98 -1.66
CA THR A 67 1.95 31.73 -2.36
C THR A 67 3.08 30.96 -1.68
N VAL A 68 4.15 31.64 -1.26
CA VAL A 68 5.31 30.99 -0.59
C VAL A 68 4.90 30.33 0.72
N ASN A 69 4.05 30.98 1.51
CA ASN A 69 3.64 30.46 2.81
C ASN A 69 2.66 29.26 2.69
N ILE A 70 1.90 29.20 1.59
CA ILE A 70 0.99 28.09 1.29
C ILE A 70 1.80 26.90 0.77
N LEU A 71 2.72 27.14 -0.16
CA LEU A 71 3.58 26.11 -0.73
C LEU A 71 4.45 25.45 0.36
N PHE A 72 4.98 26.24 1.29
CA PHE A 72 5.73 25.73 2.44
C PHE A 72 4.91 24.79 3.34
N LYS A 73 3.65 25.14 3.63
CA LYS A 73 2.76 24.29 4.43
C LYS A 73 2.39 23.01 3.68
N ASN A 74 2.11 23.12 2.39
CA ASN A 74 1.69 21.98 1.57
C ASN A 74 2.85 20.98 1.36
N THR A 75 4.08 21.44 1.17
CA THR A 75 5.25 20.53 1.16
C THR A 75 5.56 19.98 2.55
N GLY A 76 5.40 20.80 3.60
CA GLY A 76 5.62 20.39 4.99
C GLY A 76 4.66 19.30 5.46
N ILE A 77 3.40 19.30 5.02
CA ILE A 77 2.41 18.29 5.42
C ILE A 77 2.79 16.89 4.95
N ILE A 78 3.43 16.76 3.78
CA ILE A 78 3.85 15.46 3.23
C ILE A 78 4.96 14.87 4.10
N ALA A 79 5.97 15.67 4.43
CA ALA A 79 7.10 15.22 5.26
C ALA A 79 6.65 14.90 6.70
N ILE A 80 5.82 15.76 7.29
CA ILE A 80 5.31 15.55 8.65
C ILE A 80 4.30 14.38 8.67
N GLY A 81 3.50 14.22 7.61
CA GLY A 81 2.56 13.12 7.44
C GLY A 81 3.27 11.77 7.41
N LEU A 82 4.28 11.61 6.53
CA LEU A 82 5.06 10.38 6.44
C LEU A 82 5.82 10.06 7.73
N LEU A 83 6.39 11.08 8.40
CA LEU A 83 7.05 10.89 9.70
C LEU A 83 6.05 10.47 10.79
N THR A 84 4.89 11.12 10.87
CA THR A 84 3.86 10.76 11.86
C THR A 84 3.29 9.38 11.59
N TYR A 85 3.16 9.02 10.32
CA TYR A 85 2.76 7.67 9.90
C TYR A 85 3.82 6.63 10.29
N ALA A 86 5.11 6.94 10.14
CA ALA A 86 6.21 6.10 10.61
C ALA A 86 6.21 5.87 12.13
N PHE A 87 5.90 6.91 12.91
CA PHE A 87 5.98 6.87 14.37
C PHE A 87 4.70 6.42 15.07
N VAL A 88 3.55 6.48 14.43
CA VAL A 88 2.26 6.18 15.09
C VAL A 88 1.30 5.49 14.13
N GLY A 89 1.25 5.92 12.87
CA GLY A 89 0.27 5.44 11.90
C GLY A 89 0.38 3.95 11.57
N PHE A 90 1.59 3.43 11.35
CA PHE A 90 1.77 2.02 10.98
C PHE A 90 1.34 1.08 12.12
N GLY A 91 1.69 1.42 13.36
CA GLY A 91 1.28 0.65 14.54
C GLY A 91 -0.21 0.74 14.88
N LEU A 92 -0.92 1.76 14.39
CA LEU A 92 -2.37 1.88 14.52
C LEU A 92 -3.14 1.10 13.46
N MET A 93 -2.61 1.00 12.25
CA MET A 93 -3.29 0.32 11.14
C MET A 93 -3.11 -1.19 11.18
N TYR A 94 -1.97 -1.66 11.70
CA TYR A 94 -1.72 -3.08 11.96
C TYR A 94 -1.51 -3.33 13.46
N PRO A 95 -2.57 -3.22 14.29
CA PRO A 95 -2.47 -3.59 15.69
C PRO A 95 -2.28 -5.11 15.77
N GLY A 96 -1.16 -5.57 16.33
CA GLY A 96 -0.95 -6.99 16.64
C GLY A 96 -1.95 -7.51 17.69
N ASP A 97 -1.66 -8.65 18.31
CA ASP A 97 -2.54 -9.35 19.28
C ASP A 97 -2.93 -8.57 20.56
N PHE A 98 -2.58 -7.28 20.68
CA PHE A 98 -2.85 -6.46 21.86
C PHE A 98 -3.95 -5.42 21.63
N ASN A 99 -5.18 -5.77 22.02
CA ASN A 99 -6.38 -4.91 22.03
C ASN A 99 -6.38 -3.93 23.22
N GLY A 100 -5.55 -2.88 23.20
CA GLY A 100 -5.53 -1.91 24.31
C GLY A 100 -5.09 -0.49 23.97
N ILE A 101 -5.68 0.48 24.68
CA ILE A 101 -5.43 1.93 24.55
C ILE A 101 -3.99 2.36 24.93
N PHE A 102 -3.17 1.44 25.44
CA PHE A 102 -1.78 1.69 25.83
C PHE A 102 -0.76 0.85 25.07
N GLY A 103 -1.19 0.02 24.10
CA GLY A 103 -0.28 -0.61 23.13
C GLY A 103 0.33 0.39 22.14
N TYR A 104 -0.25 1.60 22.08
CA TYR A 104 0.05 2.64 21.10
C TYR A 104 1.47 3.20 21.14
N CYS A 105 2.19 3.11 22.27
CA CYS A 105 3.58 3.59 22.35
C CYS A 105 4.64 2.50 22.13
N ALA A 106 4.27 1.22 22.28
CA ALA A 106 5.18 0.11 22.03
C ALA A 106 5.08 -0.42 20.58
N ALA A 107 3.92 -0.26 19.93
CA ALA A 107 3.72 -0.51 18.50
C ALA A 107 4.02 0.72 17.61
N ALA A 108 4.10 1.92 18.20
CA ALA A 108 4.46 3.17 17.52
C ALA A 108 5.86 3.17 16.92
N LEU A 109 6.78 2.43 17.53
CA LEU A 109 8.06 2.11 16.93
C LEU A 109 7.99 0.64 16.55
N PRO A 110 7.55 0.29 15.33
CA PRO A 110 7.76 -1.05 14.81
C PRO A 110 9.26 -1.23 14.52
N LEU A 111 10.19 -0.73 15.33
CA LEU A 111 11.61 -1.01 15.21
C LEU A 111 11.85 -2.53 15.24
N ASN A 112 11.05 -3.28 16.00
CA ASN A 112 11.09 -4.73 16.03
C ASN A 112 10.65 -5.37 14.70
N GLU A 113 9.49 -5.00 14.17
CA GLU A 113 8.87 -5.60 12.98
C GLU A 113 9.45 -5.05 11.66
N MET A 114 9.87 -3.78 11.63
CA MET A 114 10.53 -3.13 10.49
C MET A 114 11.93 -3.70 10.22
N PHE A 115 12.67 -4.06 11.28
CA PHE A 115 13.97 -4.75 11.17
C PHE A 115 13.87 -6.26 11.36
N ALA A 116 12.67 -6.82 11.57
CA ALA A 116 12.48 -8.26 11.64
C ALA A 116 12.83 -8.88 10.28
N THR A 117 13.49 -10.03 10.31
CA THR A 117 13.83 -10.81 9.10
C THR A 117 12.61 -11.15 8.24
N ASP A 118 11.41 -11.12 8.84
CA ASP A 118 10.12 -11.37 8.17
C ASP A 118 9.53 -10.18 7.40
N ALA A 119 10.14 -8.98 7.50
CA ALA A 119 9.77 -7.80 6.70
C ALA A 119 10.02 -7.98 5.18
N GLY A 120 10.66 -9.08 4.80
CA GLY A 120 10.92 -9.49 3.42
C GLY A 120 9.87 -10.47 2.88
N ILE A 121 10.34 -11.61 2.36
CA ILE A 121 9.55 -12.56 1.55
C ILE A 121 8.48 -13.32 2.37
N GLY A 122 8.50 -13.24 3.71
CA GLY A 122 7.48 -13.85 4.57
C GLY A 122 6.27 -12.97 4.89
N TYR A 123 6.34 -11.66 4.60
CA TYR A 123 5.21 -10.74 4.78
C TYR A 123 4.12 -10.96 3.72
N ALA A 124 2.85 -10.91 4.14
CA ALA A 124 1.67 -11.06 3.28
C ALA A 124 1.73 -12.27 2.32
N ASP A 125 2.08 -13.45 2.86
CA ASP A 125 2.25 -14.70 2.12
C ASP A 125 3.29 -14.60 0.97
N GLY A 126 4.22 -13.64 1.02
CA GLY A 126 5.19 -13.40 -0.04
C GLY A 126 4.65 -12.62 -1.24
N CYS A 127 3.52 -11.91 -1.09
CA CYS A 127 2.96 -11.09 -2.16
C CYS A 127 3.67 -9.73 -2.32
N TYR A 128 4.09 -9.10 -1.24
CA TYR A 128 4.79 -7.80 -1.21
C TYR A 128 5.54 -7.65 0.11
N SER A 129 6.53 -6.76 0.16
CA SER A 129 7.31 -6.53 1.39
C SER A 129 6.59 -5.59 2.37
N LEU A 130 6.95 -5.67 3.65
CA LEU A 130 6.46 -4.74 4.67
C LEU A 130 6.83 -3.29 4.34
N TRP A 131 8.00 -3.07 3.72
CA TRP A 131 8.48 -1.76 3.33
C TRP A 131 7.71 -1.13 2.19
N THR A 132 7.26 -1.94 1.23
CA THR A 132 6.48 -1.44 0.10
C THR A 132 5.04 -1.16 0.49
N ASP A 133 4.49 -1.92 1.44
CA ASP A 133 3.19 -1.64 2.04
C ASP A 133 3.22 -0.37 2.89
N PHE A 134 4.21 -0.25 3.79
CA PHE A 134 4.44 0.95 4.58
C PHE A 134 4.54 2.19 3.70
N LEU A 135 5.35 2.14 2.64
CA LEU A 135 5.57 3.29 1.77
C LEU A 135 4.33 3.64 0.94
N PHE A 136 3.54 2.66 0.50
CA PHE A 136 2.33 2.91 -0.28
C PHE A 136 1.16 3.47 0.55
N GLN A 137 1.09 3.08 1.83
CA GLN A 137 -0.01 3.48 2.71
C GLN A 137 0.27 4.76 3.52
N GLY A 138 1.53 5.21 3.56
CA GLY A 138 1.99 6.38 4.32
C GLY A 138 1.91 7.73 3.61
#